data_AF-A0A353NJ77-F1
#
_entry.id   AF-A0A353NJ77-F1
#
_cell.length_a   1.000
_cell.length_b   1.000
_cell.length_c   1.000
_cell.angle_alpha   90.00
_cell.angle_beta   90.00
_cell.angle_gamma   90.00
#
_symmetry.space_group_name_H-M   'P 1'
#
loop_
_entity.id
_entity.type
_entity.pdbx_description
1 polymer ?
#
loop_
_entity_poly.entity_id
_entity_poly.type
_entity_poly.pdbx_seq_one_letter_code
_entity_poly.pdbx_strand_id
1 'polypeptide(L)' 'MKNSPDLHKLVLASLMAALIAVGGYLAIPIGPVPIVLQNLFVLVAALLLGSKWGSAAVA' A
#
# COMPACT_ATOMS: atom_id res chain seq x y z
N MET A 1 4.76 28.70 -0.77
CA MET A 1 4.62 27.25 -0.44
C MET A 1 3.61 27.13 0.69
N LYS A 2 2.40 26.60 0.41
CA LYS A 2 1.42 26.28 1.47
C LYS A 2 1.84 24.94 2.07
N ASN A 3 2.55 24.98 3.21
CA ASN A 3 3.08 23.80 3.92
C ASN A 3 2.04 23.18 4.87
N SER A 4 0.79 23.05 4.43
CA SER A 4 -0.18 22.22 5.15
C SER A 4 -0.01 20.78 4.67
N PRO A 5 0.36 19.82 5.55
CA PRO A 5 0.35 18.42 5.15
C PRO A 5 -1.05 18.06 4.66
N ASP A 6 -1.14 17.42 3.49
CA ASP A 6 -2.40 16.91 2.95
C ASP A 6 -2.86 15.74 3.84
N LEU A 7 -3.58 16.08 4.90
CA LEU A 7 -4.02 15.15 5.94
C LEU A 7 -4.84 13.99 5.34
N HIS A 8 -5.62 14.29 4.29
CA HIS A 8 -6.33 13.27 3.50
C HIS A 8 -5.40 12.25 2.85
N LYS A 9 -4.29 12.69 2.24
CA LYS A 9 -3.34 11.79 1.57
C LYS A 9 -2.56 10.96 2.59
N LEU A 10 -2.25 11.54 3.75
CA LEU A 10 -1.62 10.81 4.85
C LEU A 10 -2.53 9.71 5.40
N VAL A 11 -3.81 10.00 5.62
CA VAL A 11 -4.79 9.00 6.06
C VAL A 11 -4.95 7.90 5.01
N LEU A 12 -5.09 8.25 3.73
CA LEU A 12 -5.14 7.27 2.64
C LEU A 12 -3.88 6.40 2.58
N ALA A 13 -2.70 6.99 2.78
CA ALA A 13 -1.43 6.25 2.81
C ALA A 13 -1.38 5.26 3.97
N SER A 14 -1.79 5.66 5.17
CA SER A 14 -1.86 4.76 6.33
C SER A 14 -2.86 3.62 6.16
N LEU A 15 -4.00 3.88 5.52
CA LEU A 15 -5.00 2.85 5.21
C LEU A 15 -4.48 1.86 4.16
N MET A 16 -3.79 2.35 3.12
CA MET A 16 -3.15 1.47 2.15
C MET A 16 -2.05 0.64 2.78
N ALA A 17 -1.20 1.23 3.64
CA ALA A 17 -0.17 0.51 4.37
C ALA A 17 -0.77 -0.63 5.23
N ALA A 18 -1.87 -0.35 5.94
CA ALA A 18 -2.58 -1.36 6.72
C ALA A 18 -3.13 -2.50 5.83
N LEU A 19 -3.72 -2.18 4.67
CA LEU A 19 -4.22 -3.18 3.73
C LEU A 19 -3.10 -4.03 3.11
N ILE A 20 -1.97 -3.42 2.76
CA ILE A 20 -0.77 -4.11 2.26
C ILE A 20 -0.26 -5.10 3.31
N ALA A 21 -0.16 -4.68 4.57
CA ALA A 21 0.28 -5.54 5.66
C ALA A 21 -0.68 -6.72 5.90
N VAL A 22 -1.99 -6.47 5.95
CA VAL A 22 -3.00 -7.53 6.11
C VAL A 22 -3.03 -8.46 4.90
N GLY A 23 -2.86 -7.94 3.69
CA GLY A 23 -2.78 -8.71 2.45
C GLY A 23 -1.58 -9.66 2.38
N GLY A 24 -0.52 -9.39 3.14
CA GLY A 24 0.62 -10.30 3.30
C GLY A 24 0.27 -11.58 4.08
N TYR A 25 -0.72 -11.52 4.97
CA TYR A 25 -1.19 -12.70 5.73
C TYR A 25 -2.12 -13.59 4.90
N LEU A 26 -2.79 -13.08 3.86
CA LEU A 26 -3.50 -13.91 2.90
C LEU A 26 -2.51 -14.52 1.91
N ALA A 27 -1.83 -15.57 2.36
CA ALA A 27 -0.88 -16.35 1.58
C ALA A 27 -1.49 -17.69 1.15
N ILE A 28 -1.52 -17.94 -0.16
CA ILE A 28 -1.82 -19.26 -0.72
C ILE A 28 -0.47 -19.94 -1.02
N PRO A 29 -0.09 -21.00 -0.29
CA PRO A 29 1.19 -21.64 -0.49
C PRO A 29 1.18 -22.44 -1.80
N ILE A 30 1.94 -21.98 -2.80
CA ILE A 30 2.15 -22.67 -4.08
C ILE A 30 3.65 -22.72 -4.36
N GLY A 31 4.27 -23.88 -4.10
CA GLY A 31 5.70 -24.04 -4.26
C GLY A 31 6.50 -23.14 -3.30
N PRO A 32 7.77 -22.83 -3.63
CA PRO A 32 8.65 -22.06 -2.75
C PRO A 32 8.27 -20.58 -2.60
N VAL A 33 7.38 -20.05 -3.45
CA VAL A 33 6.96 -18.64 -3.44
C VAL A 33 5.45 -18.57 -3.22
N PRO A 34 4.99 -18.12 -2.03
CA PRO A 34 3.56 -18.00 -1.77
C PRO A 34 2.93 -16.89 -2.62
N ILE A 35 1.71 -17.12 -3.09
CA ILE A 35 0.92 -16.08 -3.74
C ILE A 35 0.21 -15.30 -2.64
N VAL A 36 0.58 -14.03 -2.47
CA VAL A 36 0.03 -13.12 -1.45
C VAL A 36 -0.80 -12.01 -2.08
N LEU A 37 -1.85 -11.57 -1.38
CA LEU A 37 -2.65 -10.42 -1.79
C LEU A 37 -1.93 -9.07 -1.62
N GLN A 38 -0.80 -9.06 -0.92
CA GLN A 38 0.04 -7.88 -0.73
C GLN A 38 0.34 -7.14 -2.06
N ASN A 39 0.71 -7.88 -3.11
CA ASN A 39 1.09 -7.31 -4.39
C ASN A 39 -0.07 -6.54 -5.06
N LEU A 40 -1.31 -7.02 -4.88
CA LEU A 40 -2.50 -6.34 -5.38
C LEU A 40 -2.67 -4.98 -4.70
N PHE A 41 -2.55 -4.92 -3.37
CA PHE A 41 -2.69 -3.67 -2.63
C PHE A 41 -1.55 -2.68 -2.90
N VAL A 42 -0.33 -3.16 -3.13
CA VAL A 42 0.80 -2.31 -3.55
C VAL A 42 0.49 -1.61 -4.89
N LEU A 43 -0.05 -2.37 -5.86
CA LEU A 43 -0.41 -1.80 -7.18
C LEU A 43 -1.56 -0.80 -7.05
N VAL A 44 -2.59 -1.10 -6.25
CA VAL A 44 -3.71 -0.18 -6.00
C VAL A 44 -3.23 1.10 -5.29
N ALA A 45 -2.32 0.99 -4.31
CA ALA A 45 -1.75 2.14 -3.63
C ALA A 45 -0.97 3.03 -4.61
N ALA A 46 -0.19 2.45 -5.52
CA ALA A 46 0.52 3.21 -6.56
C ALA A 46 -0.43 3.91 -7.54
N LEU A 47 -1.53 3.26 -7.94
CA LEU A 47 -2.53 3.83 -8.86
C LEU A 47 -3.35 4.96 -8.21
N LEU A 48 -3.73 4.82 -6.92
CA LEU A 48 -4.58 5.79 -6.23
C LEU A 48 -3.81 6.99 -5.68
N LEU A 49 -2.61 6.79 -5.11
CA LEU A 49 -1.83 7.83 -4.43
C LEU A 49 -0.74 8.45 -5.34
N GLY A 50 -0.44 7.81 -6.47
CA GLY A 50 0.63 8.21 -7.39
C GLY A 50 2.03 7.94 -6.81
N SER A 51 3.07 8.30 -7.57
CA SER A 51 4.46 7.88 -7.27
C SER A 51 4.98 8.32 -5.88
N LYS A 52 4.66 9.54 -5.43
CA LYS A 52 5.19 10.08 -4.15
C LYS A 52 4.49 9.54 -2.90
N TRP A 53 3.17 9.42 -2.94
CA TRP A 53 2.38 9.00 -1.78
C TRP A 53 2.15 7.49 -1.77
N GLY A 54 2.15 6.85 -2.95
CA GLY A 54 2.14 5.39 -3.07
C GLY A 54 3.43 4.78 -2.54
N SER A 55 4.61 5.38 -2.83
CA SER A 55 5.86 4.92 -2.22
C SER A 55 5.87 5.11 -0.70
N ALA A 56 5.30 6.21 -0.20
CA ALA A 56 5.16 6.45 1.24
C ALA A 56 4.21 5.47 1.96
N ALA A 57 3.29 4.82 1.23
CA ALA A 57 2.41 3.79 1.79
C ALA A 57 3.00 2.38 1.76
N VAL A 58 3.99 2.15 0.89
CA VAL A 58 4.60 0.83 0.64
C VAL A 58 5.93 0.67 1.39
N ALA A 59 6.71 1.74 1.50
CA ALA A 59 8.01 1.77 2.19
C ALA A 59 7.84 1.86 3.72
#